data_AF-A0A954K9M3-F1
#
_entry.id   AF-A0A954K9M3-F1
#
_cell.length_a   1.000
_cell.length_b   1.000
_cell.length_c   1.000
_cell.angle_alpha   90.00
_cell.angle_beta   90.00
_cell.angle_gamma   90.00
#
_symmetry.space_group_name_H-M   'P 1'
#
loop_
_entity.id
_entity.type
_entity.pdbx_description
1 polymer ?
#
loop_
_entity_poly.entity_id
_entity_poly.type
_entity_poly.pdbx_seq_one_letter_code
_entity_poly.pdbx_strand_id
1 'polypeptide(L)'
;MPAWPGGPCPQCGEDMPANLVHCQTCRELLNNDLEHDTVEIPAFHPLKELAVCSDAYPVGYFFQCPDCRKELRVHKKYLGKQVSCKFCQAPFSLKIDASKAVSQGFYTQCPHCRKELRIAHKYLGTVAACKFCQGHIQLLEKPADPV
;
A
#
# COMPACT_ATOMS: atom_id res chain seq x y z
N MET A 1 -22.75 -7.20 50.30
CA MET A 1 -21.38 -7.36 49.79
C MET A 1 -20.49 -7.45 51.01
N PRO A 2 -20.15 -8.65 51.52
CA PRO A 2 -19.20 -8.77 52.61
C PRO A 2 -17.84 -8.17 52.22
N ALA A 3 -17.64 -6.92 52.60
CA ALA A 3 -16.32 -6.33 52.66
C ALA A 3 -15.51 -7.05 53.75
N TRP A 4 -14.18 -7.07 53.61
CA TRP A 4 -13.30 -7.67 54.62
C TRP A 4 -13.61 -7.09 56.01
N PRO A 5 -13.91 -7.92 57.03
CA PRO A 5 -14.34 -7.44 58.35
C PRO A 5 -13.20 -6.82 59.18
N GLY A 6 -11.95 -6.95 58.72
CA GLY A 6 -10.75 -6.65 59.50
C GLY A 6 -10.19 -7.90 60.18
N GLY A 7 -8.89 -7.89 60.47
CA GLY A 7 -8.19 -8.99 61.15
C GLY A 7 -7.00 -9.55 60.36
N PRO A 8 -6.42 -10.69 60.80
CA PRO A 8 -5.23 -11.25 60.21
C PRO A 8 -5.47 -11.77 58.79
N CYS A 9 -4.59 -11.40 57.86
CA CYS A 9 -4.60 -11.91 56.49
C CYS A 9 -4.42 -13.44 56.51
N PRO A 10 -5.23 -14.20 55.75
CA PRO A 10 -5.17 -15.67 55.75
C PRO A 10 -3.85 -16.22 55.18
N GLN A 11 -3.13 -15.44 54.38
CA GLN A 11 -1.90 -15.87 53.71
C GLN A 11 -0.64 -15.51 54.51
N CYS A 12 -0.55 -14.27 55.02
CA CYS A 12 0.67 -13.79 55.68
C CYS A 12 0.53 -13.53 57.18
N GLY A 13 -0.68 -13.62 57.75
CA GLY A 13 -0.94 -13.42 59.17
C GLY A 13 -0.94 -11.98 59.67
N GLU A 14 -0.51 -11.02 58.83
CA GLU A 14 -0.50 -9.59 59.18
C GLU A 14 -1.91 -9.02 59.35
N ASP A 15 -2.10 -8.14 60.33
CA ASP A 15 -3.41 -7.55 60.64
C ASP A 15 -3.80 -6.50 59.60
N MET A 16 -4.95 -6.72 58.95
CA MET A 16 -5.49 -5.88 57.89
C MET A 16 -6.76 -5.17 58.36
N PRO A 17 -6.89 -3.84 58.18
CA PRO A 17 -8.10 -3.11 58.55
C PRO A 17 -9.31 -3.50 57.71
N ALA A 18 -10.50 -3.25 58.23
CA ALA A 18 -11.76 -3.54 57.55
C ALA A 18 -11.89 -2.81 56.19
N ASN A 19 -12.70 -3.38 55.29
CA ASN A 19 -13.02 -2.89 53.94
C ASN A 19 -11.87 -2.90 52.93
N LEU A 20 -10.78 -3.61 53.20
CA LEU A 20 -9.73 -3.85 52.20
C LEU A 20 -10.13 -4.95 51.22
N VAL A 21 -9.74 -4.76 49.96
CA VAL A 21 -9.89 -5.77 48.90
C VAL A 21 -8.67 -6.69 48.85
N HIS A 22 -7.48 -6.15 49.02
CA HIS A 22 -6.22 -6.89 49.02
C HIS A 22 -5.40 -6.61 50.28
N CYS A 23 -4.63 -7.60 50.72
CA CYS A 23 -3.62 -7.45 51.75
C CYS A 23 -2.54 -6.44 51.31
N GLN A 24 -2.15 -5.53 52.19
CA GLN A 24 -1.11 -4.54 51.89
C GLN A 24 0.29 -5.16 51.81
N THR A 25 0.51 -6.30 52.48
CA THR A 25 1.81 -6.97 52.57
C THR A 25 2.02 -7.97 51.43
N CYS A 26 1.11 -8.94 51.27
CA CYS A 26 1.27 -10.03 50.31
C CYS A 26 0.37 -9.93 49.07
N ARG A 27 -0.48 -8.90 48.98
CA ARG A 27 -1.45 -8.70 47.89
C ARG A 27 -2.51 -9.80 47.74
N GLU A 28 -2.64 -10.70 48.70
CA GLU A 28 -3.73 -11.70 48.73
C GLU A 28 -5.10 -11.03 48.68
N LEU A 29 -6.02 -11.60 47.92
CA LEU A 29 -7.39 -11.12 47.80
C LEU A 29 -8.16 -11.47 49.09
N LEU A 30 -8.56 -10.44 49.85
CA LEU A 30 -9.23 -10.60 51.14
C LEU A 30 -10.76 -10.68 51.00
N ASN A 31 -11.29 -10.20 49.88
CA ASN A 31 -12.71 -10.25 49.60
C ASN A 31 -13.04 -11.50 48.76
N ASN A 32 -13.72 -12.46 49.39
CA ASN A 32 -14.10 -13.73 48.75
C ASN A 32 -15.24 -13.59 47.73
N ASP A 33 -15.91 -12.44 47.65
CA ASP A 33 -16.90 -12.16 46.60
C ASP A 33 -16.24 -11.77 45.26
N LEU A 34 -14.93 -11.57 45.24
CA LEU A 34 -14.18 -11.16 44.05
C LEU A 34 -13.31 -12.33 43.59
N GLU A 35 -13.13 -12.41 42.28
CA GLU A 35 -12.24 -13.36 41.63
C GLU A 35 -11.23 -12.60 40.76
N HIS A 36 -10.09 -13.21 40.49
CA HIS A 36 -9.10 -12.64 39.58
C HIS A 36 -9.63 -12.72 38.14
N ASP A 37 -10.07 -11.59 37.60
CA ASP A 37 -10.40 -11.52 36.17
C ASP A 37 -9.10 -11.59 35.36
N THR A 38 -8.97 -12.66 34.56
CA THR A 38 -7.83 -12.85 33.68
C THR A 38 -8.24 -12.39 32.30
N VAL A 39 -7.79 -11.21 31.89
CA VAL A 39 -8.00 -10.74 30.52
C VAL A 39 -7.13 -11.57 29.58
N GLU A 40 -7.76 -12.41 28.76
CA GLU A 40 -7.05 -13.13 27.70
C GLU A 40 -6.52 -12.12 26.67
N ILE A 41 -5.20 -11.92 26.65
CA ILE A 41 -4.55 -11.09 25.63
C ILE A 41 -4.47 -11.94 24.35
N PRO A 42 -5.15 -11.54 23.25
CA PRO A 42 -5.09 -12.29 22.01
C PRO A 42 -3.66 -12.33 21.46
N ALA A 43 -3.34 -13.39 20.71
CA ALA A 43 -2.05 -13.52 20.06
C ALA A 43 -1.81 -12.35 19.09
N PHE A 44 -0.63 -11.74 19.18
CA PHE A 44 -0.22 -10.72 18.22
C PHE A 44 -0.07 -11.33 16.82
N HIS A 45 -0.84 -10.83 15.87
CA HIS A 45 -0.72 -11.19 14.46
C HIS A 45 -0.05 -10.05 13.69
N PRO A 46 1.22 -10.19 13.28
CA PRO A 46 1.90 -9.15 12.52
C PRO A 46 1.21 -8.96 11.17
N LEU A 47 0.92 -7.70 10.83
CA LEU A 47 0.42 -7.35 9.51
C LEU A 47 1.52 -7.60 8.47
N LYS A 48 1.11 -8.05 7.28
CA LYS A 48 2.02 -8.22 6.15
C LYS A 48 2.56 -6.86 5.73
N GLU A 49 3.88 -6.72 5.67
CA GLU A 49 4.52 -5.54 5.09
C GLU A 49 4.06 -5.38 3.64
N LEU A 50 3.41 -4.27 3.34
CA LEU A 50 3.12 -3.88 1.97
C LEU A 50 4.45 -3.43 1.35
N ALA A 51 4.85 -4.08 0.25
CA ALA A 51 6.02 -3.65 -0.49
C ALA A 51 5.85 -2.17 -0.85
N VAL A 52 6.70 -1.31 -0.29
CA VAL A 52 6.70 0.13 -0.57
C VAL A 52 7.12 0.28 -2.03
N CYS A 53 6.12 0.44 -2.90
CA CYS A 53 6.30 0.72 -4.30
C CYS A 53 5.82 2.14 -4.56
N SER A 54 6.59 2.88 -5.35
CA SER A 54 6.21 4.21 -5.76
C SER A 54 5.47 4.13 -7.09
N ASP A 55 4.40 4.89 -7.21
CA ASP A 55 3.62 4.93 -8.44
C ASP A 55 4.40 5.58 -9.59
N ALA A 56 4.28 5.00 -10.77
CA ALA A 56 4.80 5.55 -12.01
C ALA A 56 3.72 5.50 -13.10
N TYR A 57 3.53 6.64 -13.76
CA TYR A 57 2.49 6.82 -14.78
C TYR A 57 3.12 7.08 -16.14
N PRO A 58 2.49 6.66 -17.26
CA PRO A 58 2.92 7.02 -18.59
C PRO A 58 3.06 8.54 -18.77
N VAL A 59 4.21 8.97 -19.29
CA VAL A 59 4.42 10.34 -19.79
C VAL A 59 4.01 10.42 -21.27
N GLY A 60 4.26 9.35 -22.00
CA GLY A 60 3.79 9.18 -23.37
C GLY A 60 3.97 7.75 -23.86
N TYR A 61 3.65 7.54 -25.13
CA TYR A 61 3.46 6.22 -25.72
C TYR A 61 4.26 6.09 -27.02
N PHE A 62 4.61 4.85 -27.34
CA PHE A 62 5.20 4.47 -28.63
C PHE A 62 4.13 3.85 -29.50
N PHE A 63 3.89 4.45 -30.67
CA PHE A 63 2.90 3.99 -31.64
C PHE A 63 3.55 3.65 -32.96
N GLN A 64 3.04 2.64 -33.67
CA GLN A 64 3.39 2.46 -35.08
C GLN A 64 2.44 3.25 -35.97
N CYS A 65 3.00 4.03 -36.90
CA CYS A 65 2.20 4.69 -37.93
C CYS A 65 1.53 3.65 -38.84
N PRO A 66 0.21 3.73 -39.09
CA PRO A 66 -0.49 2.76 -39.93
C PRO A 66 0.01 2.76 -41.39
N ASP A 67 0.40 3.93 -41.92
CA ASP A 67 0.83 4.07 -43.31
C ASP A 67 2.28 3.64 -43.54
N CYS A 68 3.22 4.17 -42.74
CA CYS A 68 4.64 3.93 -42.95
C CYS A 68 5.28 2.93 -41.98
N ARG A 69 4.50 2.42 -41.01
CA ARG A 69 4.91 1.42 -39.98
C ARG A 69 6.09 1.83 -39.09
N LYS A 70 6.55 3.08 -39.20
CA LYS A 70 7.63 3.63 -38.35
C LYS A 70 7.08 3.91 -36.95
N GLU A 71 7.93 3.67 -35.96
CA GLU A 71 7.61 3.98 -34.57
C GLU A 71 7.67 5.50 -34.31
N LEU A 72 6.65 6.00 -33.64
CA LEU A 72 6.47 7.38 -33.22
C LEU A 72 6.43 7.43 -31.71
N ARG A 73 7.19 8.37 -31.14
CA ARG A 73 7.13 8.71 -29.73
C ARG A 73 6.21 9.90 -29.55
N VAL A 74 5.12 9.72 -28.80
CA VAL A 74 4.06 10.71 -28.68
C VAL A 74 3.76 10.98 -27.20
N HIS A 75 3.62 12.25 -26.82
CA HIS A 75 3.28 12.64 -25.46
C HIS A 75 1.79 12.40 -25.15
N LYS A 76 1.44 12.04 -23.91
CA LYS A 76 0.04 11.74 -23.51
C LYS A 76 -0.97 12.86 -23.77
N LYS A 77 -0.50 14.11 -23.86
CA LYS A 77 -1.36 15.30 -24.16
C LYS A 77 -2.01 15.28 -25.54
N TYR A 78 -1.52 14.42 -26.45
CA TYR A 78 -2.04 14.28 -27.81
C TYR A 78 -3.01 13.09 -27.93
N LEU A 79 -3.24 12.34 -26.86
CA LEU A 79 -4.24 11.27 -26.86
C LEU A 79 -5.63 11.84 -27.14
N GLY A 80 -6.40 11.14 -27.96
CA GLY A 80 -7.71 11.59 -28.45
C GLY A 80 -7.65 12.65 -29.54
N LYS A 81 -6.47 13.14 -29.92
CA LYS A 81 -6.30 14.16 -30.98
C LYS A 81 -5.89 13.52 -32.31
N GLN A 82 -6.22 14.21 -33.39
CA GLN A 82 -5.70 13.92 -34.71
C GLN A 82 -4.29 14.51 -34.84
N VAL A 83 -3.33 13.67 -35.22
CA VAL A 83 -1.93 14.06 -35.40
C VAL A 83 -1.42 13.58 -36.74
N SER A 84 -0.34 14.17 -37.23
CA SER A 84 0.35 13.74 -38.44
C SER A 84 1.62 12.96 -38.10
N CYS A 85 1.90 11.92 -38.87
CA CYS A 85 3.16 11.19 -38.77
C CYS A 85 4.33 12.08 -39.20
N LYS A 86 5.37 12.21 -38.36
CA LYS A 86 6.56 13.02 -38.73
C LYS A 86 7.35 12.49 -39.93
N PHE A 87 7.09 11.26 -40.37
CA PHE A 87 7.84 10.61 -41.46
C PHE A 87 7.10 10.61 -42.80
N CYS A 88 5.81 10.28 -42.82
CA CYS A 88 5.00 10.24 -44.04
C CYS A 88 3.94 11.34 -44.10
N GLN A 89 3.80 12.15 -43.05
CA GLN A 89 2.82 13.24 -42.92
C GLN A 89 1.34 12.80 -42.95
N ALA A 90 1.07 11.51 -43.11
CA ALA A 90 -0.29 10.96 -43.06
C ALA A 90 -0.96 11.28 -41.72
N PRO A 91 -2.22 11.77 -41.73
CA PRO A 91 -2.98 12.04 -40.53
C PRO A 91 -3.54 10.75 -39.94
N PHE A 92 -3.49 10.61 -38.62
CA PHE A 92 -4.11 9.49 -37.90
C PHE A 92 -4.64 9.93 -36.53
N SER A 93 -5.57 9.16 -35.98
CA SER A 93 -6.15 9.41 -34.65
C SER A 93 -5.39 8.62 -33.58
N LEU A 94 -4.91 9.30 -32.54
CA LEU A 94 -4.26 8.66 -31.39
C LEU A 94 -5.29 8.13 -30.40
N LYS A 95 -5.64 6.86 -30.50
CA LYS A 95 -6.46 6.15 -29.50
C LYS A 95 -5.61 5.09 -28.79
N ILE A 96 -5.71 5.04 -27.46
CA ILE A 96 -5.19 3.92 -26.67
C ILE A 96 -6.39 3.01 -26.42
N ASP A 97 -6.53 2.00 -27.27
CA ASP A 97 -7.45 0.91 -26.99
C ASP A 97 -6.65 -0.16 -26.24
N ALA A 98 -7.06 -0.47 -25.00
CA ALA A 98 -6.47 -1.52 -24.16
C ALA A 98 -6.51 -2.90 -24.85
N SER A 99 -7.40 -3.05 -25.84
CA SER A 99 -7.51 -4.18 -26.75
C SER A 99 -6.72 -3.94 -28.05
N LYS A 100 -5.41 -4.23 -27.98
CA LYS A 100 -4.62 -4.92 -29.03
C LYS A 100 -3.89 -4.20 -30.19
N ALA A 101 -4.03 -2.92 -30.57
CA ALA A 101 -3.54 -2.60 -31.94
C ALA A 101 -2.44 -1.54 -32.16
N VAL A 102 -2.12 -0.60 -31.26
CA VAL A 102 -1.26 0.53 -31.69
C VAL A 102 -0.12 0.90 -30.75
N SER A 103 -0.25 0.76 -29.43
CA SER A 103 0.87 1.11 -28.53
C SER A 103 1.80 -0.09 -28.28
N GLN A 104 3.04 -0.01 -28.77
CA GLN A 104 4.07 -1.02 -28.49
C GLN A 104 4.59 -0.93 -27.05
N GLY A 105 4.32 0.20 -26.40
CA GLY A 105 4.71 0.47 -25.03
C GLY A 105 4.54 1.94 -24.68
N PHE A 106 4.98 2.30 -23.50
CA PHE A 106 5.01 3.65 -22.99
C PHE A 106 6.39 4.00 -22.43
N TYR A 107 6.63 5.29 -22.24
CA TYR A 107 7.76 5.76 -21.47
C TYR A 107 7.30 6.52 -20.23
N THR A 108 8.05 6.35 -19.16
CA THR A 108 7.85 7.05 -17.88
C THR A 108 9.21 7.39 -17.27
N GLN A 109 9.21 8.21 -16.23
CA GLN A 109 10.40 8.47 -15.42
C GLN A 109 10.30 7.67 -14.13
N CYS A 110 11.38 6.98 -13.76
CA CYS A 110 11.41 6.29 -12.48
C CYS A 110 11.32 7.30 -11.32
N PRO A 111 10.37 7.18 -10.38
CA PRO A 111 10.27 8.08 -9.22
C PRO A 111 11.52 8.06 -8.33
N HIS A 112 12.24 6.94 -8.29
CA HIS A 112 13.45 6.79 -7.46
C HIS A 112 14.69 7.47 -8.05
N CYS A 113 14.97 7.25 -9.35
CA CYS A 113 16.21 7.71 -9.98
C CYS A 113 16.02 8.73 -11.12
N ARG A 114 14.77 9.09 -11.43
CA ARG A 114 14.35 10.03 -12.49
C ARG A 114 14.76 9.67 -13.92
N LYS A 115 15.42 8.52 -14.13
CA LYS A 115 15.78 8.02 -15.46
C LYS A 115 14.55 7.57 -16.23
N GLU A 116 14.58 7.79 -17.54
CA GLU A 116 13.51 7.37 -18.44
C GLU A 116 13.51 5.85 -18.65
N LEU A 117 12.35 5.24 -18.46
CA LEU A 117 12.07 3.83 -18.67
C LEU A 117 11.15 3.68 -19.88
N ARG A 118 11.52 2.78 -20.79
CA ARG A 118 10.64 2.28 -21.85
C ARG A 118 10.07 0.95 -21.40
N ILE A 119 8.74 0.86 -21.37
CA ILE A 119 8.00 -0.23 -20.76
C ILE A 119 6.96 -0.74 -21.75
N ALA A 120 6.87 -2.05 -21.92
CA ALA A 120 5.83 -2.64 -22.76
C ALA A 120 4.46 -2.47 -22.11
N HIS A 121 3.42 -2.22 -22.92
CA HIS A 121 2.07 -1.94 -22.42
C HIS A 121 1.51 -3.06 -21.53
N LYS A 122 1.93 -4.31 -21.76
CA LYS A 122 1.53 -5.48 -20.94
C LYS A 122 1.90 -5.40 -19.46
N TYR A 123 2.83 -4.52 -19.07
CA TYR A 123 3.24 -4.35 -17.68
C TYR A 123 2.42 -3.29 -16.93
N LEU A 124 1.49 -2.62 -17.63
CA LEU A 124 0.58 -1.68 -17.00
C LEU A 124 -0.34 -2.41 -16.02
N GLY A 125 -0.50 -1.88 -14.81
CA GLY A 125 -1.18 -2.52 -13.68
C GLY A 125 -0.29 -3.46 -12.84
N THR A 126 1.00 -3.61 -13.18
CA THR A 126 1.92 -4.50 -12.46
C THR A 126 3.00 -3.74 -11.70
N VAL A 127 3.63 -4.41 -10.72
CA VAL A 127 4.85 -3.92 -10.06
C VAL A 127 6.05 -4.41 -10.84
N ALA A 128 6.98 -3.50 -11.14
CA ALA A 128 8.23 -3.81 -11.83
C ALA A 128 9.42 -3.20 -11.08
N ALA A 129 10.60 -3.81 -11.22
CA ALA A 129 11.84 -3.23 -10.74
C ALA A 129 12.44 -2.30 -11.81
N CYS A 130 12.89 -1.12 -11.40
CA CYS A 130 13.59 -0.20 -12.28
C CYS A 130 14.93 -0.80 -12.72
N LYS A 131 15.18 -0.90 -14.03
CA LYS A 131 16.45 -1.44 -14.57
C LYS A 131 17.72 -0.67 -14.18
N PHE A 132 17.59 0.54 -13.64
CA PHE A 132 18.73 1.39 -13.27
C PHE A 132 19.03 1.43 -11.78
N CYS A 133 17.99 1.46 -10.94
CA CYS A 133 18.15 1.60 -9.49
C CYS A 133 17.55 0.43 -8.69
N GLN A 134 16.96 -0.56 -9.38
CA GLN A 134 16.26 -1.71 -8.79
C GLN A 134 15.09 -1.35 -7.85
N GLY A 135 14.71 -0.08 -7.78
CA GLY A 135 13.55 0.37 -7.01
C GLY A 135 12.25 -0.19 -7.58
N HIS A 136 11.41 -0.71 -6.71
CA HIS A 136 10.10 -1.25 -7.06
C HIS A 136 9.13 -0.10 -7.36
N ILE A 137 8.49 -0.18 -8.52
CA ILE A 137 7.54 0.82 -9.01
C ILE A 137 6.25 0.15 -9.44
N GLN A 138 5.12 0.73 -9.05
CA GLN A 138 3.80 0.29 -9.50
C GLN A 138 3.43 1.07 -10.77
N LEU A 139 3.17 0.35 -11.85
CA LEU A 139 2.88 0.95 -13.16
C LEU A 139 1.38 1.16 -13.29
N LEU A 140 0.93 2.42 -13.28
CA LEU A 140 -0.49 2.77 -13.28
C LEU A 140 -0.88 3.61 -14.49
N GLU A 141 -2.12 3.50 -14.92
CA GLU A 141 -2.67 4.16 -16.12
C GLU A 141 -2.91 5.65 -15.91
N LYS A 142 -3.53 5.97 -14.76
CA LYS A 142 -3.82 7.32 -14.29
C LYS A 142 -3.65 7.37 -12.77
N PRO A 143 -3.37 8.56 -12.17
CA PRO A 143 -3.48 8.73 -10.73
C PRO A 143 -4.91 8.43 -10.28
N ALA A 144 -5.06 7.85 -9.08
CA ALA A 144 -6.37 7.70 -8.47
C ALA A 144 -6.98 9.10 -8.26
N ASP A 145 -8.22 9.29 -8.70
CA ASP A 145 -8.96 10.52 -8.42
C ASP A 145 -9.20 10.58 -6.90
N PRO A 146 -8.88 11.69 -6.21
CA PRO A 146 -9.21 11.84 -4.80
C PRO A 146 -10.73 11.81 -4.64
N VAL A 147 -11.22 10.91 -3.78
CA VAL A 147 -12.62 10.79 -3.36
C VAL A 147 -12.99 11.94 -2.44
#